data_AF-A0A7X8USJ6-F1
#
_entry.id   AF-A0A7X8USJ6-F1
#
_cell.length_a   1.000
_cell.length_b   1.000
_cell.length_c   1.000
_cell.angle_alpha   90.00
_cell.angle_beta   90.00
_cell.angle_gamma   90.00
#
_symmetry.space_group_name_H-M   'P 1'
#
loop_
_entity.id
_entity.type
_entity.pdbx_description
1 polymer ?
#
loop_
_entity_poly.entity_id
_entity_poly.type
_entity_poly.pdbx_seq_one_letter_code
_entity_poly.pdbx_strand_id
1 'polypeptide(L)'
;MHFLERFWTGCGHCRGGESCPLAQAAEQEGSPFGNGRRLVLLVLTVFILPLIMAIVTAFAAGTWFATDSAASLARWQIGGLLAGMAVGVALAKLLIFVATRKRAPRDIRSS
;
A
#
# COMPACT_ATOMS: atom_id res chain seq x y z
N MET A 1 22.84 21.61 -12.99
CA MET A 1 22.19 20.99 -11.81
C MET A 1 21.00 21.81 -11.27
N HIS A 2 20.86 23.09 -11.59
CA HIS A 2 19.71 23.94 -11.19
C HIS A 2 18.32 23.57 -11.77
N PHE A 3 18.21 22.64 -12.70
CA PHE A 3 16.92 22.29 -13.32
C PHE A 3 16.06 21.40 -12.42
N LEU A 4 16.69 20.58 -11.56
CA LEU A 4 15.99 19.71 -10.60
C LEU A 4 15.44 20.47 -9.39
N GLU A 5 16.11 21.54 -8.96
CA GLU A 5 15.66 22.40 -7.86
C GLU A 5 14.37 23.17 -8.21
N ARG A 6 14.18 23.53 -9.49
CA ARG A 6 12.99 24.25 -9.96
C ARG A 6 11.74 23.37 -10.04
N PHE A 7 11.90 22.06 -10.18
CA PHE A 7 10.76 21.14 -10.17
C PHE A 7 10.16 20.97 -8.77
N TRP A 8 10.96 21.17 -7.72
CA TRP A 8 10.52 21.05 -6.33
C TRP A 8 9.97 22.34 -5.72
N THR A 9 10.25 23.50 -6.32
CA THR A 9 9.97 24.82 -5.70
C THR A 9 8.89 25.66 -6.39
N GLY A 10 8.14 25.12 -7.36
CA GLY A 10 6.95 25.83 -7.82
C GLY A 10 6.33 25.27 -9.08
N CYS A 11 5.00 25.30 -9.13
CA CYS A 11 4.13 24.98 -10.28
C CYS A 11 4.37 25.84 -11.54
N GLY A 12 5.51 26.55 -11.65
CA GLY A 12 5.82 27.50 -12.72
C GLY A 12 4.97 28.77 -12.72
N HIS A 13 3.95 28.85 -11.86
CA HIS A 13 2.97 29.93 -11.84
C HIS A 13 3.43 31.14 -11.01
N CYS A 14 4.28 30.93 -10.01
CA CYS A 14 4.75 31.98 -9.10
C CYS A 14 6.14 32.45 -9.52
N ARG A 15 6.23 33.50 -10.35
CA ARG A 15 7.48 34.21 -10.63
C ARG A 15 7.73 35.28 -9.57
N GLY A 16 8.38 34.87 -8.48
CA GLY A 16 9.08 35.78 -7.58
C GLY A 16 8.24 36.37 -6.44
N GLY A 17 8.70 36.12 -5.21
CA GLY A 17 8.41 36.96 -4.04
C GLY A 17 7.52 36.34 -2.97
N GLU A 18 6.49 35.60 -3.35
CA GLU A 18 5.48 35.09 -2.40
C GLU A 18 5.40 33.56 -2.42
N SER A 19 5.18 32.96 -1.25
CA SER A 19 4.97 31.52 -1.08
C SER A 19 3.74 31.08 -1.88
N CYS A 20 3.92 30.08 -2.75
CA CYS A 20 2.85 29.60 -3.63
C CYS A 20 1.62 29.17 -2.80
N PRO A 21 0.44 29.78 -2.98
CA PRO A 21 -0.75 29.46 -2.18
C PRO A 21 -1.20 28.01 -2.38
N LEU A 22 -0.88 27.41 -3.54
CA LEU A 22 -1.12 26.00 -3.83
C LEU A 22 -0.16 25.06 -3.09
N ALA A 23 1.11 25.45 -2.94
CA ALA A 23 2.06 24.71 -2.12
C ALA A 23 1.71 24.84 -0.63
N GLN A 24 1.33 26.04 -0.18
CA GLN A 24 0.82 26.24 1.18
C GLN A 24 -0.47 25.45 1.45
N ALA A 25 -1.40 25.42 0.50
CA ALA A 25 -2.60 24.59 0.63
C ALA A 25 -2.25 23.10 0.70
N ALA A 26 -1.30 22.62 -0.11
CA ALA A 26 -0.83 21.24 -0.06
C ALA A 26 -0.01 20.89 1.19
N GLU A 27 0.69 21.85 1.80
CA GLU A 27 1.40 21.68 3.07
C GLU A 27 0.45 21.78 4.28
N GLN A 28 -0.60 22.60 4.19
CA GLN A 28 -1.66 22.73 5.19
C GLN A 28 -2.64 21.56 5.16
N GLU A 29 -2.87 20.97 3.99
CA GLU A 29 -3.37 19.61 3.81
C GLU A 29 -2.27 18.61 4.22
N GLY A 30 -1.85 18.69 5.48
CA GLY A 30 -0.79 17.86 6.03
C GLY A 30 -0.95 16.43 5.54
N SER A 31 0.13 15.86 4.97
CA SER A 31 0.13 14.56 4.30
C SER A 31 -0.87 13.62 4.97
N PRO A 32 -1.84 13.00 4.24
CA PRO A 32 -2.77 12.06 4.84
C PRO A 32 -2.05 10.89 5.55
N PHE A 33 -0.75 10.77 5.31
CA PHE A 33 0.22 9.89 5.96
C PHE A 33 1.17 10.61 6.93
N GLY A 34 0.70 11.61 7.69
CA GLY A 34 1.48 12.42 8.65
C GLY A 34 2.25 11.68 9.75
N ASN A 35 2.30 10.35 9.70
CA ASN A 35 3.24 9.51 10.43
C ASN A 35 3.85 8.50 9.45
N GLY A 36 5.16 8.59 9.18
CA GLY A 36 5.87 7.63 8.31
C GLY A 36 5.64 6.16 8.70
N ARG A 37 5.43 5.89 10.00
CA ARG A 37 5.03 4.58 10.51
C ARG A 37 3.72 4.05 9.90
N ARG A 38 2.74 4.92 9.63
CA ARG A 38 1.44 4.55 9.03
C ARG A 38 1.61 4.21 7.55
N LEU A 39 2.48 4.92 6.84
CA LEU A 39 2.81 4.61 5.45
C LEU A 39 3.47 3.22 5.34
N VAL A 40 4.47 2.96 6.20
CA VAL A 40 5.16 1.66 6.24
C VAL A 40 4.18 0.53 6.53
N LEU A 41 3.32 0.68 7.54
CA LEU A 41 2.30 -0.33 7.85
C LEU A 41 1.33 -0.55 6.68
N LEU A 42 0.96 0.50 5.95
CA LEU A 42 0.08 0.37 4.80
C LEU A 42 0.77 -0.37 3.64
N VAL A 43 2.03 -0.07 3.35
CA VAL A 43 2.83 -0.79 2.33
C VAL A 43 2.98 -2.27 2.72
N LEU A 44 3.31 -2.54 3.98
CA LEU A 44 3.41 -3.91 4.48
C LEU A 44 2.09 -4.68 4.33
N THR A 45 0.97 -4.03 4.63
CA THR A 45 -0.34 -4.68 4.62
C THR A 45 -0.90 -4.86 3.20
N VAL A 46 -0.73 -3.87 2.32
CA VAL A 46 -1.37 -3.86 0.99
C VAL A 46 -0.50 -4.53 -0.07
N PHE A 47 0.83 -4.51 0.09
CA PHE A 47 1.75 -5.02 -0.92
C PHE A 47 2.50 -6.26 -0.45
N ILE A 48 3.17 -6.18 0.70
CA ILE A 48 4.05 -7.27 1.16
C ILE A 48 3.25 -8.48 1.62
N LEU A 49 2.17 -8.27 2.37
CA LEU A 49 1.33 -9.35 2.87
C LEU A 49 0.71 -10.20 1.73
N PRO A 50 0.06 -9.61 0.70
CA PRO A 50 -0.43 -10.40 -0.43
C PRO A 50 0.67 -11.12 -1.20
N LEU A 51 1.82 -10.47 -1.39
CA LEU A 51 2.96 -11.06 -2.10
C LEU A 51 3.49 -12.30 -1.36
N ILE A 52 3.68 -12.22 -0.05
CA ILE A 52 4.12 -13.36 0.76
C ILE A 52 3.11 -14.51 0.68
N MET A 53 1.82 -14.21 0.82
CA MET A 53 0.77 -15.24 0.72
C MET A 53 0.77 -15.91 -0.65
N ALA A 54 0.94 -15.15 -1.72
CA ALA A 54 1.05 -15.67 -3.08
C ALA A 54 2.26 -16.59 -3.26
N ILE A 55 3.44 -16.21 -2.74
CA ILE A 55 4.65 -17.04 -2.83
C ILE A 55 4.50 -18.34 -2.04
N VAL A 56 4.01 -18.26 -0.80
CA VAL A 56 3.87 -19.43 0.08
C VAL A 56 2.89 -20.45 -0.51
N THR A 57 1.76 -19.98 -1.02
CA THR A 57 0.75 -20.86 -1.64
C THR A 57 1.17 -21.40 -2.99
N ALA A 58 1.89 -20.63 -3.82
CA ALA A 58 2.50 -21.14 -5.05
C ALA A 58 3.48 -22.28 -4.76
N PHE A 59 4.34 -22.10 -3.76
CA PHE A 59 5.29 -23.13 -3.33
C PHE A 59 4.57 -24.37 -2.79
N ALA A 60 3.64 -24.20 -1.84
CA ALA A 60 2.87 -25.31 -1.27
C ALA A 60 2.05 -26.07 -2.32
N ALA A 61 1.47 -25.37 -3.30
CA ALA A 61 0.74 -26.00 -4.38
C ALA A 61 1.65 -26.82 -5.29
N GLY A 62 2.84 -26.30 -5.59
CA GLY A 62 3.86 -27.02 -6.36
C GLY A 62 4.39 -28.25 -5.64
N THR A 63 4.56 -28.23 -4.31
CA THR A 63 5.07 -29.38 -3.57
C THR A 63 4.04 -30.47 -3.32
N TRP A 64 2.77 -30.12 -3.12
CA TRP A 64 1.74 -31.09 -2.74
C TRP A 64 0.93 -31.66 -3.90
N PHE A 65 0.76 -30.92 -4.99
CA PHE A 65 -0.13 -31.32 -6.09
C PHE A 65 0.56 -31.57 -7.42
N ALA A 66 1.85 -31.22 -7.54
CA ALA A 66 2.56 -31.47 -8.79
C ALA A 66 2.87 -32.95 -8.97
N THR A 67 2.36 -33.51 -10.07
CA THR A 67 2.82 -34.78 -10.64
C THR A 67 4.17 -34.60 -11.34
N ASP A 68 4.85 -35.71 -11.69
CA ASP A 68 6.24 -35.78 -12.20
C ASP A 68 6.57 -34.96 -13.48
N SER A 69 5.62 -34.21 -14.03
CA SER A 69 5.85 -33.34 -15.19
C SER A 69 6.10 -31.87 -14.79
N ALA A 70 7.09 -31.24 -15.42
CA ALA A 70 7.35 -29.80 -15.24
C ALA A 70 6.14 -28.93 -15.62
N ALA A 71 5.35 -29.36 -16.60
CA ALA A 71 4.13 -28.67 -17.03
C ALA A 71 3.00 -28.73 -16.01
N SER A 72 2.89 -29.81 -15.22
CA SER A 72 1.94 -29.88 -14.09
C SER A 72 2.40 -29.02 -12.92
N LEU A 73 3.71 -29.01 -12.61
CA LEU A 73 4.28 -28.16 -11.57
C LEU A 73 3.98 -26.68 -11.81
N ALA A 74 4.22 -26.19 -13.03
CA ALA A 74 3.96 -24.79 -13.38
C ALA A 74 2.49 -24.40 -13.21
N ARG A 75 1.55 -25.28 -13.58
CA ARG A 75 0.10 -25.02 -13.44
C ARG A 75 -0.32 -24.92 -11.97
N TRP A 76 0.16 -25.82 -11.13
CA TRP A 76 -0.16 -25.79 -9.70
C TRP A 76 0.48 -24.59 -8.99
N GLN A 77 1.69 -24.20 -9.37
CA GLN A 77 2.33 -22.98 -8.85
C GLN A 77 1.56 -21.71 -9.23
N ILE A 78 1.11 -21.58 -10.48
CA ILE A 78 0.27 -20.46 -10.92
C ILE A 78 -1.06 -20.45 -10.15
N GLY A 79 -1.70 -21.61 -10.02
CA GLY A 79 -2.95 -21.75 -9.26
C GLY A 79 -2.79 -21.35 -7.79
N GLY A 80 -1.72 -21.83 -7.16
CA GLY A 80 -1.35 -21.46 -5.80
C GLY A 80 -1.12 -19.95 -5.67
N LEU A 81 -0.33 -19.36 -6.57
CA LEU A 81 -0.04 -17.91 -6.58
C LEU A 81 -1.31 -17.07 -6.61
N LEU A 82 -2.25 -17.40 -7.51
CA LEU A 82 -3.51 -16.68 -7.64
C LEU A 82 -4.38 -16.83 -6.39
N ALA A 83 -4.45 -18.05 -5.83
CA ALA A 83 -5.20 -18.32 -4.61
C ALA A 83 -4.62 -17.54 -3.41
N GLY A 84 -3.30 -17.56 -3.21
CA GLY A 84 -2.65 -16.81 -2.13
C GLY A 84 -2.77 -15.32 -2.28
N MET A 85 -2.70 -14.79 -3.51
CA MET A 85 -2.92 -13.36 -3.77
C MET A 85 -4.35 -12.96 -3.36
N ALA A 86 -5.36 -13.74 -3.75
CA ALA A 86 -6.75 -13.47 -3.39
C ALA A 86 -6.97 -13.48 -1.87
N VAL A 87 -6.43 -14.49 -1.18
CA VAL A 87 -6.49 -14.60 0.29
C VAL A 87 -5.75 -13.43 0.96
N GLY A 88 -4.56 -13.10 0.49
CA GLY A 88 -3.75 -11.99 1.01
C GLY A 88 -4.44 -10.64 0.84
N VAL A 89 -5.08 -10.38 -0.30
CA VAL A 89 -5.87 -9.16 -0.54
C VAL A 89 -7.10 -9.12 0.37
N ALA A 90 -7.82 -10.24 0.54
CA ALA A 90 -8.96 -10.31 1.45
C ALA A 90 -8.54 -10.00 2.90
N LEU A 91 -7.42 -10.56 3.34
CA LEU A 91 -6.87 -10.31 4.67
C LEU A 91 -6.43 -8.85 4.85
N ALA A 92 -5.74 -8.27 3.85
CA ALA A 92 -5.35 -6.86 3.87
C ALA A 92 -6.58 -5.94 3.98
N LYS A 93 -7.64 -6.22 3.22
CA LYS A 93 -8.91 -5.49 3.31
C LYS A 93 -9.53 -5.59 4.71
N LEU A 94 -9.55 -6.79 5.29
CA LEU A 94 -10.08 -7.01 6.64
C LEU A 94 -9.28 -6.21 7.69
N LEU A 95 -7.95 -6.22 7.60
CA LEU A 95 -7.08 -5.48 8.51
C LEU A 95 -7.30 -3.97 8.43
N ILE A 96 -7.41 -3.42 7.22
CA ILE A 96 -7.71 -2.01 7.00
C ILE A 96 -9.09 -1.67 7.57
N PHE A 97 -10.10 -2.50 7.30
CA PHE A 97 -11.46 -2.29 7.78
C PHE A 97 -11.56 -2.29 9.32
N VAL A 98 -10.88 -3.23 9.98
CA VAL A 98 -10.83 -3.26 11.45
C VAL A 98 -10.08 -2.04 11.99
N ALA A 99 -8.98 -1.64 11.35
CA ALA A 99 -8.19 -0.48 11.76
C ALA A 99 -8.95 0.84 11.59
N THR A 100 -9.80 0.98 10.57
CA THR A 100 -10.64 2.17 10.36
C THR A 100 -11.85 2.17 11.28
N ARG A 101 -12.49 1.03 11.55
CA ARG A 101 -13.61 0.95 12.52
C ARG A 101 -13.19 1.33 13.94
N LYS A 102 -11.99 0.95 14.38
CA LYS A 102 -11.47 1.34 15.72
C LYS A 102 -11.18 2.83 15.86
N ARG A 103 -11.15 3.59 14.75
CA ARG A 103 -10.95 5.05 14.74
C ARG A 103 -12.25 5.85 14.61
N ALA A 104 -13.41 5.20 14.72
CA ALA A 104 -14.68 5.93 14.83
C ALA A 104 -14.60 6.88 16.05
N PRO A 105 -15.02 8.15 15.90
CA PRO A 105 -14.73 9.21 16.84
C PRO A 105 -15.31 8.92 18.23
N ARG A 106 -14.44 8.91 19.25
CA ARG A 106 -14.82 9.29 20.61
C ARG A 106 -14.99 10.80 20.60
N ASP A 107 -16.05 11.29 19.99
CA ASP A 107 -16.39 12.70 20.09
C ASP A 107 -17.33 12.94 21.28
N ILE A 108 -16.77 13.71 22.22
CA ILE A 108 -17.39 14.82 22.95
C ILE A 108 -18.48 14.41 23.96
N ARG A 109 -18.05 14.10 25.19
CA ARG A 109 -18.77 14.57 26.39
C ARG A 109 -18.00 15.75 26.96
N SER A 110 -18.32 16.94 26.45
CA SER A 110 -18.21 18.17 27.21
C SER A 110 -19.45 18.26 28.11
N SER A 111 -19.23 18.13 29.42
CA SER A 111 -20.16 18.52 30.48
C SER A 111 -19.41 19.47 31.41
#